data_AF-A0A2N3IFQ5-F1
#
_entry.id   AF-A0A2N3IFQ5-F1
#
_cell.length_a   1.000
_cell.length_b   1.000
_cell.length_c   1.000
_cell.angle_alpha   90.00
_cell.angle_beta   90.00
_cell.angle_gamma   90.00
#
_symmetry.space_group_name_H-M   'P 1'
#
loop_
_entity.id
_entity.type
_entity.pdbx_description
1 polymer ?
#
loop_
_entity_poly.entity_id
_entity_poly.type
_entity_poly.pdbx_seq_one_letter_code
_entity_poly.pdbx_strand_id
1 'polypeptide(L)'
;MISKNEAMPKKTTKKRKKKNREISNFKGQGINLGGQSEFINRFEKLAEIAGCKDACKLLNKSNRMMMYLLRIHLTQPRVDKGEPISKELAKILALVFRSWRERRNIELIKGRELISIGDVYVIDCFIYFIRKEDNGLDLEAFNSAFKPLIDAYNELESPEDLLYGMYDNILAMLNAVGREMFSIKTAFVRKEYPVSGVFHIVKVKHYRPVKRSIAIEGKRRPIIQFGWPIANGGIWYFKIKNHKIKDIYKGDKKELEVYIQSHAIRRFEERTRPLSLIFCRLFMAKLLRNYSIAEVFRGKILIPQYYGDIKIGYFVAAVIDEKVIIKTFLFITHQSTPEGHLLEKVSGLGKKDISYWRFDSVSSFLSNPPEEDSLIKRIMQEAGIDKLFDLGKLMESDTNPNDVDWAEVEAYIENGREERLQIPEEKYEEEYC
;
A
#
# COMPACT_ATOMS: atom_id res chain seq x y z
N MET A 1 -25.53 59.70 45.23
CA MET A 1 -24.34 60.54 44.99
C MET A 1 -23.28 59.72 44.27
N ILE A 2 -22.93 60.16 43.04
CA ILE A 2 -21.59 60.12 42.40
C ILE A 2 -20.98 58.72 42.11
N SER A 3 -21.08 58.25 40.85
CA SER A 3 -19.99 58.07 39.84
C SER A 3 -19.08 56.83 40.06
N LYS A 4 -18.68 56.00 39.09
CA LYS A 4 -18.24 56.23 37.70
C LYS A 4 -18.50 54.97 36.88
N ASN A 5 -19.07 55.15 35.69
CA ASN A 5 -19.03 54.17 34.59
C ASN A 5 -17.78 54.46 33.75
N GLU A 6 -16.85 53.51 33.65
CA GLU A 6 -15.79 53.53 32.65
C GLU A 6 -16.28 52.86 31.36
N ALA A 7 -16.34 53.66 30.30
CA ALA A 7 -16.74 53.24 28.97
C ALA A 7 -15.57 52.57 28.23
N MET A 8 -15.77 51.33 27.77
CA MET A 8 -14.87 50.68 26.80
C MET A 8 -14.99 51.33 25.41
N PRO A 9 -13.88 51.44 24.64
CA PRO A 9 -13.91 52.05 23.32
C PRO A 9 -14.58 51.13 22.29
N LYS A 10 -15.63 51.65 21.65
CA LYS A 10 -16.30 51.04 20.49
C LYS A 10 -15.31 50.92 19.32
N LYS A 11 -14.92 49.69 18.96
CA LYS A 11 -14.22 49.40 17.70
C LYS A 11 -15.14 49.71 16.52
N THR A 12 -14.85 50.77 15.79
CA THR A 12 -15.48 51.11 14.51
C THR A 12 -15.10 50.06 13.45
N THR A 13 -16.03 49.17 13.13
CA THR A 13 -15.94 48.25 11.99
C THR A 13 -16.09 49.06 10.70
N LYS A 14 -14.99 49.27 9.98
CA LYS A 14 -15.00 49.80 8.60
C LYS A 14 -15.83 48.87 7.70
N LYS A 15 -17.04 49.29 7.35
CA LYS A 15 -17.84 48.69 6.27
C LYS A 15 -17.05 48.76 4.96
N ARG A 16 -16.50 47.62 4.54
CA ARG A 16 -15.83 47.45 3.24
C ARG A 16 -16.91 47.50 2.15
N LYS A 17 -16.96 48.59 1.37
CA LYS A 17 -17.82 48.70 0.18
C LYS A 17 -17.47 47.56 -0.79
N LYS A 18 -18.38 46.60 -0.96
CA LYS A 18 -18.27 45.54 -1.96
C LYS A 18 -18.62 46.14 -3.31
N LYS A 19 -17.59 46.49 -4.10
CA LYS A 19 -17.75 46.98 -5.47
C LYS A 19 -18.08 45.77 -6.34
N ASN A 20 -19.34 45.64 -6.77
CA ASN A 20 -19.71 44.74 -7.86
C ASN A 20 -18.93 45.17 -9.10
N ARG A 21 -17.97 44.35 -9.53
CA ARG A 21 -17.36 44.46 -10.86
C ARG A 21 -18.06 43.44 -11.73
N GLU A 22 -18.86 43.96 -12.65
CA GLU A 22 -19.46 43.20 -13.73
C GLU A 22 -18.35 42.55 -14.57
N ILE A 23 -18.59 41.27 -14.90
CA ILE A 23 -17.71 40.42 -15.70
C ILE A 23 -18.00 40.75 -17.17
N SER A 24 -17.52 41.89 -17.62
CA SER A 24 -17.52 42.24 -19.04
C SER A 24 -16.30 43.09 -19.34
N ASN A 25 -15.17 42.42 -19.56
CA ASN A 25 -14.03 42.85 -20.39
C ASN A 25 -12.80 41.97 -20.09
N PHE A 26 -12.79 40.75 -20.63
CA PHE A 26 -11.63 39.84 -20.65
C PHE A 26 -10.83 39.97 -21.96
N LYS A 27 -10.75 41.18 -22.53
CA LYS A 27 -9.88 41.49 -23.67
C LYS A 27 -8.82 42.49 -23.22
N GLY A 28 -7.56 42.03 -23.13
CA GLY A 28 -6.40 42.90 -23.32
C GLY A 28 -5.41 43.08 -22.16
N GLN A 29 -5.71 42.67 -20.92
CA GLN A 29 -4.69 42.67 -19.85
C GLN A 29 -4.12 41.26 -19.70
N GLY A 30 -2.86 41.09 -20.09
CA GLY A 30 -2.14 39.82 -19.99
C GLY A 30 -2.12 39.34 -18.55
N ILE A 31 -3.02 38.41 -18.23
CA ILE A 31 -2.98 37.70 -16.96
C ILE A 31 -1.70 36.88 -17.01
N ASN A 32 -0.70 37.27 -16.22
CA ASN A 32 0.49 36.48 -16.01
C ASN A 32 0.08 35.22 -15.23
N LEU A 33 -0.32 34.18 -15.95
CA LEU A 33 -0.68 32.89 -15.40
C LEU A 33 0.61 32.16 -15.03
N GLY A 34 1.11 32.42 -13.83
CA GLY A 34 2.30 31.75 -13.29
C GLY A 34 2.20 30.23 -13.50
N GLY A 35 3.25 29.64 -14.06
CA GLY A 35 3.33 28.20 -14.32
C GLY A 35 2.74 27.73 -15.67
N GLN A 36 2.24 28.61 -16.54
CA GLN A 36 1.85 28.21 -17.90
C GLN A 36 3.05 27.69 -18.70
N SER A 37 4.17 28.41 -18.67
CA SER A 37 5.41 27.99 -19.34
C SER A 37 5.90 26.65 -18.80
N GLU A 38 5.86 26.46 -17.48
CA GLU A 38 6.25 25.20 -16.82
C GLU A 38 5.38 24.02 -17.27
N PHE A 39 4.05 24.19 -17.27
CA PHE A 39 3.11 23.16 -17.74
C PHE A 39 3.37 22.79 -19.21
N ILE A 40 3.53 23.79 -20.08
CA ILE A 40 3.74 23.58 -21.50
C ILE A 40 5.10 22.94 -21.78
N ASN A 41 6.17 23.39 -21.12
CA ASN A 41 7.50 22.78 -21.22
C ASN A 41 7.46 21.32 -20.76
N ARG A 42 6.68 21.02 -19.71
CA ARG A 42 6.51 19.63 -19.26
C ARG A 42 5.76 18.79 -20.29
N PHE A 43 4.68 19.29 -20.87
CA PHE A 43 3.97 18.61 -21.95
C PHE A 43 4.89 18.32 -23.15
N GLU A 44 5.67 19.31 -23.60
CA GLU A 44 6.60 19.13 -24.73
C GLU A 44 7.66 18.06 -24.43
N LYS A 45 8.12 17.96 -23.17
CA LYS A 45 9.03 16.90 -22.75
C LYS A 45 8.37 15.52 -22.82
N LEU A 46 7.11 15.41 -22.42
CA LEU A 46 6.34 14.16 -22.49
C LEU A 46 6.07 13.75 -23.95
N ALA A 47 5.77 14.71 -24.81
CA ALA A 47 5.68 14.50 -26.25
C ALA A 47 7.02 14.04 -26.83
N GLU A 48 8.15 14.62 -26.42
CA GLU A 48 9.48 14.17 -26.83
C GLU A 48 9.78 12.73 -26.41
N ILE A 49 9.41 12.33 -25.17
CA ILE A 49 9.52 10.94 -24.69
C ILE A 49 8.76 9.98 -25.61
N ALA A 50 7.58 10.40 -26.10
CA ALA A 50 6.76 9.66 -27.04
C ALA A 50 7.17 9.83 -28.53
N GLY A 51 8.27 10.52 -28.83
CA GLY A 51 8.71 10.74 -30.22
C GLY A 51 7.89 11.78 -30.99
N CYS A 52 7.07 12.58 -30.31
CA CYS A 52 6.17 13.59 -30.87
C CYS A 52 6.71 15.03 -30.72
N LYS A 53 8.04 15.22 -30.66
CA LYS A 53 8.65 16.54 -30.41
C LYS A 53 8.26 17.58 -31.47
N ASP A 54 8.31 17.21 -32.75
CA ASP A 54 7.98 18.13 -33.84
C ASP A 54 6.49 18.44 -33.92
N ALA A 55 5.61 17.52 -33.48
CA ALA A 55 4.17 17.73 -33.42
C ALA A 55 3.79 18.91 -32.51
N CYS A 56 4.62 19.23 -31.50
CA CYS A 56 4.41 20.38 -30.62
C CYS A 56 4.42 21.73 -31.36
N LYS A 57 4.98 21.79 -32.58
CA LYS A 57 4.92 22.98 -33.45
C LYS A 57 3.49 23.29 -33.93
N LEU A 58 2.60 22.29 -33.96
CA LEU A 58 1.17 22.46 -34.29
C LEU A 58 0.40 23.18 -33.17
N LEU A 59 0.94 23.21 -31.95
CA LEU A 59 0.31 23.87 -30.81
C LEU A 59 0.56 25.38 -30.84
N ASN A 60 -0.39 26.14 -31.38
CA ASN A 60 -0.39 27.59 -31.30
C ASN A 60 -0.59 28.10 -29.85
N LYS A 61 -0.43 29.41 -29.64
CA LYS A 61 -0.58 30.04 -28.32
C LYS A 61 -1.97 29.83 -27.69
N SER A 62 -3.03 29.80 -28.50
CA SER A 62 -4.40 29.55 -28.04
C SER A 62 -4.56 28.11 -27.53
N ASN A 63 -4.06 27.13 -28.28
CA ASN A 63 -4.10 25.71 -27.91
C ASN A 63 -3.37 25.48 -26.60
N ARG A 64 -2.15 26.03 -26.47
CA ARG A 64 -1.35 25.97 -25.24
C ARG A 64 -2.08 26.61 -24.05
N MET A 65 -2.76 27.74 -24.26
CA MET A 65 -3.56 28.36 -23.22
C MET A 65 -4.75 27.48 -22.81
N MET A 66 -5.47 26.91 -23.78
CA MET A 66 -6.63 26.06 -23.52
C MET A 66 -6.23 24.80 -22.73
N MET A 67 -5.17 24.10 -23.16
CA MET A 67 -4.62 22.97 -22.42
C MET A 67 -4.28 23.33 -20.97
N TYR A 68 -3.64 24.48 -20.75
CA TYR A 68 -3.33 24.96 -19.41
C TYR A 68 -4.60 25.25 -18.59
N LEU A 69 -5.63 25.86 -19.17
CA LEU A 69 -6.89 26.15 -18.48
C LEU A 69 -7.71 24.89 -18.16
N LEU A 70 -7.55 23.83 -18.94
CA LEU A 70 -8.16 22.52 -18.74
C LEU A 70 -7.42 21.67 -17.69
N ARG A 71 -6.26 22.13 -17.20
CA ARG A 71 -5.42 21.33 -16.32
C ARG A 71 -6.12 20.91 -15.02
N ILE A 72 -5.84 19.68 -14.61
CA ILE A 72 -6.28 19.15 -13.33
C ILE A 72 -5.26 19.52 -12.25
N HIS A 73 -5.71 20.28 -11.26
CA HIS A 73 -4.94 20.66 -10.10
C HIS A 73 -5.02 19.60 -9.01
N LEU A 74 -3.98 18.78 -8.91
CA LEU A 74 -3.83 17.80 -7.82
C LEU A 74 -3.48 18.52 -6.51
N THR A 75 -4.47 18.68 -5.62
CA THR A 75 -4.27 19.38 -4.35
C THR A 75 -3.66 18.48 -3.28
N GLN A 76 -3.01 19.10 -2.29
CA GLN A 76 -2.53 18.39 -1.09
C GLN A 76 -3.71 17.93 -0.22
N PRO A 77 -3.58 16.80 0.50
CA PRO A 77 -4.61 16.34 1.41
C PRO A 77 -4.90 17.39 2.49
N ARG A 78 -6.18 17.59 2.77
CA ARG A 78 -6.67 18.52 3.79
C ARG A 78 -7.48 17.77 4.84
N VAL A 79 -7.23 18.09 6.10
CA VAL A 79 -8.06 17.62 7.22
C VAL A 79 -9.29 18.54 7.30
N ASP A 80 -10.49 17.96 7.24
CA ASP A 80 -11.73 18.73 7.43
C ASP A 80 -11.82 19.25 8.88
N LYS A 81 -12.56 20.35 9.08
CA LYS A 81 -12.80 20.88 10.43
C LYS A 81 -13.50 19.83 11.30
N GLY A 82 -12.98 19.62 12.51
CA GLY A 82 -13.56 18.71 13.50
C GLY A 82 -13.02 17.27 13.46
N GLU A 83 -12.22 16.91 12.46
CA GLU A 83 -11.55 15.62 12.43
C GLU A 83 -10.42 15.60 13.48
N PRO A 84 -10.30 14.55 14.32
CA PRO A 84 -9.28 14.44 15.37
C PRO A 84 -7.90 14.03 14.80
N ILE A 85 -7.48 14.66 13.70
CA ILE A 85 -6.21 14.37 13.03
C ILE A 85 -5.20 15.46 13.42
N SER A 86 -4.04 15.03 13.93
CA SER A 86 -3.00 15.96 14.36
C SER A 86 -2.42 16.74 13.18
N LYS A 87 -1.96 17.97 13.45
CA LYS A 87 -1.26 18.80 12.45
C LYS A 87 0.00 18.12 11.91
N GLU A 88 0.67 17.33 12.75
CA GLU A 88 1.87 16.60 12.35
C GLU A 88 1.56 15.48 11.37
N LEU A 89 0.53 14.68 11.65
CA LEU A 89 0.06 13.66 10.70
C LEU A 89 -0.40 14.30 9.39
N ALA A 90 -1.07 15.44 9.44
CA ALA A 90 -1.46 16.17 8.22
C ALA A 90 -0.26 16.62 7.37
N LYS A 91 0.84 17.07 8.01
CA LYS A 91 2.09 17.42 7.30
C LYS A 91 2.73 16.18 6.68
N ILE A 92 2.84 15.09 7.43
CA ILE A 92 3.38 13.81 6.93
C ILE A 92 2.57 13.35 5.72
N LEU A 93 1.24 13.40 5.79
CA LEU A 93 0.38 13.05 4.66
C LEU A 93 0.64 13.93 3.44
N ALA A 94 0.77 15.24 3.61
CA ALA A 94 1.08 16.13 2.50
C ALA A 94 2.45 15.83 1.87
N LEU A 95 3.46 15.49 2.67
CA LEU A 95 4.79 15.10 2.17
C LEU A 95 4.74 13.77 1.41
N VAL A 96 4.10 12.75 1.99
CA VAL A 96 3.99 11.42 1.37
C VAL A 96 3.20 11.49 0.06
N PHE A 97 2.04 12.17 0.05
CA PHE A 97 1.22 12.32 -1.15
C PHE A 97 1.98 13.06 -2.25
N ARG A 98 2.71 14.12 -1.90
CA ARG A 98 3.54 14.86 -2.85
C ARG A 98 4.62 13.97 -3.43
N SER A 99 5.40 13.32 -2.58
CA SER A 99 6.52 12.45 -2.98
C SER A 99 6.06 11.33 -3.90
N TRP A 100 4.94 10.66 -3.58
CA TRP A 100 4.42 9.56 -4.40
C TRP A 100 3.91 10.04 -5.75
N ARG A 101 3.22 11.18 -5.78
CA ARG A 101 2.70 11.76 -7.02
C ARG A 101 3.81 12.24 -7.97
N GLU A 102 4.92 12.72 -7.42
CA GLU A 102 6.09 13.21 -8.16
C GLU A 102 7.09 12.09 -8.49
N ARG A 103 6.93 10.91 -7.90
CA ARG A 103 7.75 9.74 -8.20
C ARG A 103 7.54 9.35 -9.67
N ARG A 104 8.65 9.22 -10.39
CA ARG A 104 8.68 8.77 -11.78
C ARG A 104 8.83 7.26 -11.82
N ASN A 105 7.71 6.56 -11.95
CA ASN A 105 7.65 5.09 -11.91
C ASN A 105 6.65 4.50 -12.92
N ILE A 106 6.11 5.31 -13.83
CA ILE A 106 5.19 4.88 -14.88
C ILE A 106 5.96 4.87 -16.20
N GLU A 107 5.92 3.76 -16.91
CA GLU A 107 6.56 3.63 -18.22
C GLU A 107 5.55 4.05 -19.29
N LEU A 108 5.71 5.27 -19.84
CA LEU A 108 4.87 5.73 -20.95
C LEU A 108 5.24 5.04 -22.26
N ILE A 109 6.55 4.90 -22.52
CA ILE A 109 7.09 4.17 -23.67
C ILE A 109 8.16 3.23 -23.13
N LYS A 110 8.11 1.97 -23.57
CA LYS A 110 9.05 0.94 -23.10
C LYS A 110 10.52 1.35 -23.30
N GLY A 111 11.31 1.23 -22.25
CA GLY A 111 12.75 1.56 -22.24
C GLY A 111 13.07 3.05 -22.29
N ARG A 112 12.08 3.94 -22.11
CA ARG A 112 12.27 5.40 -22.04
C ARG A 112 12.21 5.91 -20.60
N GLU A 113 12.40 7.22 -20.45
CA GLU A 113 12.29 7.91 -19.17
C GLU A 113 10.93 7.65 -18.52
N LEU A 114 10.93 7.23 -17.25
CA LEU A 114 9.72 7.04 -16.47
C LEU A 114 9.05 8.39 -16.18
N ILE A 115 7.72 8.38 -16.14
CA ILE A 115 6.89 9.55 -15.84
C ILE A 115 6.17 9.37 -14.50
N SER A 116 5.65 10.47 -13.99
CA SER A 116 4.90 10.52 -12.74
C SER A 116 3.39 10.54 -12.98
N ILE A 117 2.58 10.30 -11.94
CA ILE A 117 1.12 10.44 -12.04
C ILE A 117 0.73 11.88 -12.42
N GLY A 118 1.49 12.88 -11.94
CA GLY A 118 1.30 14.26 -12.36
C GLY A 118 1.46 14.46 -13.87
N ASP A 119 2.38 13.72 -14.49
CA ASP A 119 2.62 13.78 -15.93
C ASP A 119 1.53 13.11 -16.75
N VAL A 120 0.99 11.99 -16.24
CA VAL A 120 -0.18 11.34 -16.84
C VAL A 120 -1.35 12.32 -16.93
N TYR A 121 -1.59 13.11 -15.88
CA TYR A 121 -2.60 14.17 -15.91
C TYR A 121 -2.27 15.31 -16.88
N VAL A 122 -1.01 15.62 -17.15
CA VAL A 122 -0.62 16.60 -18.19
C VAL A 122 -1.00 16.07 -19.58
N ILE A 123 -0.76 14.78 -19.84
CA ILE A 123 -1.14 14.11 -21.09
C ILE A 123 -2.67 14.03 -21.20
N ASP A 124 -3.37 13.62 -20.13
CA ASP A 124 -4.83 13.54 -20.09
C ASP A 124 -5.49 14.88 -20.46
N CYS A 125 -4.92 16.01 -20.00
CA CYS A 125 -5.41 17.33 -20.37
C CYS A 125 -5.28 17.63 -21.86
N PHE A 126 -4.20 17.15 -22.50
CA PHE A 126 -4.04 17.21 -23.94
C PHE A 126 -5.06 16.32 -24.66
N ILE A 127 -5.25 15.08 -24.20
CA ILE A 127 -6.22 14.14 -24.76
C ILE A 127 -7.66 14.70 -24.65
N TYR A 128 -8.01 15.29 -23.51
CA TYR A 128 -9.29 15.97 -23.34
C TYR A 128 -9.43 17.19 -24.27
N PHE A 129 -8.35 17.96 -24.45
CA PHE A 129 -8.33 19.11 -25.35
C PHE A 129 -8.58 18.73 -26.81
N ILE A 130 -7.93 17.68 -27.33
CA ILE A 130 -8.13 17.22 -28.71
C ILE A 130 -9.52 16.59 -28.93
N ARG A 131 -10.10 15.95 -27.90
CA ARG A 131 -11.44 15.34 -27.98
C ARG A 131 -12.59 16.34 -27.94
N LYS A 132 -12.34 17.59 -27.54
CA LYS A 132 -13.35 18.64 -27.54
C LYS A 132 -13.55 19.16 -28.97
N GLU A 133 -14.67 18.75 -29.58
CA GLU A 133 -15.02 18.95 -31.01
C GLU A 133 -15.09 20.42 -31.48
N ASP A 134 -15.17 21.41 -30.59
CA ASP A 134 -15.49 22.80 -30.92
C ASP A 134 -14.27 23.76 -31.00
N ASN A 135 -13.07 23.24 -31.22
CA ASN A 135 -11.84 24.05 -31.16
C ASN A 135 -11.33 24.56 -32.52
N GLY A 136 -12.01 24.25 -33.64
CA GLY A 136 -11.54 24.63 -34.99
C GLY A 136 -10.18 24.04 -35.36
N LEU A 137 -9.82 22.91 -34.75
CA LEU A 137 -8.57 22.20 -34.96
C LEU A 137 -8.69 21.27 -36.18
N ASP A 138 -7.59 21.16 -36.92
CA ASP A 138 -7.38 20.03 -37.84
C ASP A 138 -7.11 18.77 -36.99
N LEU A 139 -8.20 18.16 -36.52
CA LEU A 139 -8.15 16.99 -35.65
C LEU A 139 -7.42 15.82 -36.30
N GLU A 140 -7.50 15.69 -37.62
CA GLU A 140 -6.80 14.65 -38.37
C GLU A 140 -5.28 14.86 -38.31
N ALA A 141 -4.82 16.09 -38.58
CA ALA A 141 -3.40 16.42 -38.45
C ALA A 141 -2.88 16.24 -37.01
N PHE A 142 -3.67 16.62 -36.00
CA PHE A 142 -3.31 16.43 -34.59
C PHE A 142 -3.23 14.95 -34.20
N ASN A 143 -4.26 14.17 -34.53
CA ASN A 143 -4.30 12.74 -34.23
C ASN A 143 -3.18 11.99 -34.93
N SER A 144 -2.87 12.34 -36.18
CA SER A 144 -1.75 11.75 -36.92
C SER A 144 -0.40 12.12 -36.30
N ALA A 145 -0.16 13.41 -36.03
CA ALA A 145 1.12 13.90 -35.53
C ALA A 145 1.42 13.45 -34.08
N PHE A 146 0.40 13.30 -33.23
CA PHE A 146 0.53 12.85 -31.85
C PHE A 146 0.17 11.37 -31.65
N LYS A 147 0.01 10.60 -32.73
CA LYS A 147 -0.41 9.19 -32.66
C LYS A 147 0.42 8.37 -31.65
N PRO A 148 1.77 8.42 -31.64
CA PRO A 148 2.55 7.66 -30.68
C PRO A 148 2.23 8.00 -29.21
N LEU A 149 2.01 9.28 -28.89
CA LEU A 149 1.65 9.71 -27.54
C LEU A 149 0.24 9.25 -27.15
N ILE A 150 -0.71 9.33 -28.10
CA ILE A 150 -2.10 8.93 -27.89
C ILE A 150 -2.18 7.41 -27.67
N ASP A 151 -1.50 6.63 -28.52
CA ASP A 151 -1.46 5.17 -28.41
C ASP A 151 -0.85 4.75 -27.08
N ALA A 152 0.31 5.31 -26.72
CA ALA A 152 0.98 5.07 -25.45
C ALA A 152 0.10 5.41 -24.23
N TYR A 153 -0.62 6.53 -24.30
CA TYR A 153 -1.56 6.91 -23.24
C TYR A 153 -2.73 5.93 -23.10
N ASN A 154 -3.28 5.46 -24.22
CA ASN A 154 -4.40 4.51 -24.21
C ASN A 154 -4.01 3.11 -23.69
N GLU A 155 -2.72 2.76 -23.70
CA GLU A 155 -2.19 1.54 -23.10
C GLU A 155 -2.03 1.64 -21.58
N LEU A 156 -2.03 2.85 -21.01
CA LEU A 156 -1.96 3.06 -19.57
C LEU A 156 -3.30 2.75 -18.89
N GLU A 157 -3.23 2.38 -17.61
CA GLU A 157 -4.38 2.48 -16.71
C GLU A 157 -4.90 3.94 -16.68
N SER A 158 -6.20 4.11 -16.42
CA SER A 158 -6.77 5.45 -16.35
C SER A 158 -6.05 6.32 -15.31
N PRO A 159 -5.92 7.64 -15.53
CA PRO A 159 -5.31 8.54 -14.54
C PRO A 159 -5.94 8.41 -13.16
N GLU A 160 -7.25 8.19 -13.09
CA GLU A 160 -7.99 7.96 -11.86
C GLU A 160 -7.59 6.66 -11.16
N ASP A 161 -7.46 5.55 -11.90
CA ASP A 161 -7.06 4.26 -11.33
C ASP A 161 -5.63 4.32 -10.79
N LEU A 162 -4.70 4.94 -11.53
CA LEU A 162 -3.33 5.18 -11.07
C LEU A 162 -3.30 6.03 -9.80
N LEU A 163 -4.10 7.10 -9.75
CA LEU A 163 -4.18 8.00 -8.61
C LEU A 163 -4.81 7.32 -7.38
N TYR A 164 -5.88 6.55 -7.56
CA TYR A 164 -6.55 5.85 -6.48
C TYR A 164 -5.74 4.64 -5.99
N GLY A 165 -5.07 3.91 -6.88
CA GLY A 165 -4.08 2.90 -6.52
C GLY A 165 -2.94 3.48 -5.69
N MET A 166 -2.44 4.66 -6.05
CA MET A 166 -1.45 5.40 -5.26
C MET A 166 -1.99 5.72 -3.86
N TYR A 167 -3.20 6.26 -3.75
CA TYR A 167 -3.78 6.57 -2.45
C TYR A 167 -4.02 5.34 -1.58
N ASP A 168 -4.52 4.27 -2.17
CA ASP A 168 -4.75 3.01 -1.47
C ASP A 168 -3.45 2.43 -0.94
N ASN A 169 -2.35 2.55 -1.68
CA ASN A 169 -1.02 2.16 -1.20
C ASN A 169 -0.59 3.02 0.00
N ILE A 170 -0.75 4.34 -0.08
CA ILE A 170 -0.42 5.25 1.03
C ILE A 170 -1.27 4.93 2.27
N LEU A 171 -2.57 4.71 2.08
CA LEU A 171 -3.49 4.34 3.15
C LEU A 171 -3.12 3.01 3.78
N ALA A 172 -2.78 1.99 2.99
CA ALA A 172 -2.34 0.69 3.49
C ALA A 172 -1.04 0.78 4.30
N MET A 173 -0.09 1.60 3.86
CA MET A 173 1.20 1.82 4.51
C MET A 173 1.08 2.50 5.88
N LEU A 174 0.28 3.57 5.95
CA LEU A 174 0.26 4.45 7.12
C LEU A 174 -0.75 4.03 8.20
N ASN A 175 -1.73 3.18 7.84
CA ASN A 175 -2.74 2.72 8.79
C ASN A 175 -2.38 1.37 9.40
N ALA A 176 -2.49 1.27 10.72
CA ALA A 176 -2.26 0.03 11.46
C ALA A 176 -3.59 -0.48 12.04
N VAL A 177 -3.85 -1.77 11.85
CA VAL A 177 -5.04 -2.41 12.41
C VAL A 177 -5.09 -2.26 13.93
N GLY A 178 -6.26 -1.93 14.47
CA GLY A 178 -6.48 -1.78 15.92
C GLY A 178 -6.11 -0.42 16.48
N ARG A 179 -5.48 0.44 15.68
CA ARG A 179 -5.26 1.85 15.99
C ARG A 179 -6.35 2.71 15.34
N GLU A 180 -6.34 3.99 15.67
CA GLU A 180 -7.12 4.96 14.90
C GLU A 180 -6.59 5.00 13.46
N MET A 181 -7.52 5.02 12.51
CA MET A 181 -7.24 4.99 11.09
C MET A 181 -7.75 6.27 10.44
N PHE A 182 -7.27 6.51 9.22
CA PHE A 182 -7.80 7.54 8.36
C PHE A 182 -7.96 7.01 6.94
N SER A 183 -8.99 7.49 6.27
CA SER A 183 -9.23 7.30 4.84
C SER A 183 -9.24 8.67 4.17
N ILE A 184 -9.35 8.69 2.84
CA ILE A 184 -9.54 9.91 2.07
C ILE A 184 -10.86 9.88 1.33
N LYS A 185 -11.47 11.06 1.17
CA LYS A 185 -12.53 11.33 0.23
C LYS A 185 -12.04 12.33 -0.80
N THR A 186 -12.27 12.04 -2.06
CA THR A 186 -11.87 12.88 -3.17
C THR A 186 -13.07 13.47 -3.88
N ALA A 187 -12.84 14.59 -4.56
CA ALA A 187 -13.82 15.20 -5.45
C ALA A 187 -13.11 16.06 -6.49
N PHE A 188 -13.60 16.06 -7.72
CA PHE A 188 -13.19 17.03 -8.74
C PHE A 188 -14.13 18.23 -8.68
N VAL A 189 -13.57 19.42 -8.43
CA VAL A 189 -14.33 20.66 -8.26
C VAL A 189 -13.82 21.68 -9.27
N ARG A 190 -14.69 22.11 -10.18
CA ARG A 190 -14.39 23.27 -11.03
C ARG A 190 -14.40 24.54 -10.19
N LYS A 191 -13.34 25.35 -10.32
CA LYS A 191 -13.28 26.68 -9.71
C LYS A 191 -13.01 27.70 -10.80
N GLU A 192 -13.54 28.90 -10.62
CA GLU A 192 -13.34 30.04 -11.52
C GLU A 192 -12.38 31.09 -10.92
N TYR A 193 -12.19 31.08 -9.59
CA TYR A 193 -11.37 32.05 -8.87
C TYR A 193 -10.57 31.38 -7.72
N PRO A 194 -9.31 31.82 -7.42
CA PRO A 194 -8.51 32.82 -8.15
C PRO A 194 -7.85 32.29 -9.43
N VAL A 195 -7.90 30.98 -9.65
CA VAL A 195 -7.40 30.30 -10.86
C VAL A 195 -8.53 29.44 -11.38
N SER A 196 -8.89 29.64 -12.65
CA SER A 196 -9.85 28.77 -13.33
C SER A 196 -9.22 27.41 -13.60
N GLY A 197 -9.94 26.33 -13.29
CA GLY A 197 -9.49 24.97 -13.55
C GLY A 197 -10.31 23.92 -12.81
N VAL A 198 -9.96 22.65 -13.04
CA VAL A 198 -10.53 21.52 -12.31
C VAL A 198 -9.60 21.18 -11.15
N PHE A 199 -10.11 21.15 -9.93
CA PHE A 199 -9.32 20.85 -8.74
C PHE A 199 -9.68 19.48 -8.20
N HIS A 200 -8.69 18.61 -8.11
CA HIS A 200 -8.82 17.36 -7.39
C HIS A 200 -8.60 17.61 -5.90
N ILE A 201 -9.69 17.67 -5.15
CA ILE A 201 -9.73 17.94 -3.71
C ILE A 201 -9.61 16.62 -2.96
N VAL A 202 -8.64 16.53 -2.05
CA VAL A 202 -8.45 15.37 -1.18
C VAL A 202 -8.75 15.75 0.27
N LYS A 203 -9.72 15.08 0.89
CA LYS A 203 -10.13 15.29 2.27
C LYS A 203 -9.82 14.07 3.12
N VAL A 204 -9.13 14.25 4.24
CA VAL A 204 -8.79 13.17 5.16
C VAL A 204 -9.92 12.99 6.17
N LYS A 205 -10.32 11.74 6.41
CA LYS A 205 -11.40 11.34 7.31
C LYS A 205 -10.89 10.36 8.37
N HIS A 206 -11.25 10.59 9.63
CA HIS A 206 -10.87 9.73 10.76
C HIS A 206 -11.84 8.56 10.94
N TYR A 207 -11.31 7.42 11.35
CA TYR A 207 -12.06 6.21 11.67
C TYR A 207 -11.52 5.55 12.93
N ARG A 208 -12.43 5.18 13.84
CA ARG A 208 -12.10 4.38 15.01
C ARG A 208 -12.13 2.88 14.68
N PRO A 209 -11.23 2.08 15.26
CA PRO A 209 -11.24 0.63 15.06
C PRO A 209 -12.51 0.02 15.68
N VAL A 210 -13.14 -0.91 14.97
CA VAL A 210 -14.28 -1.67 15.49
C VAL A 210 -13.76 -2.76 16.42
N LYS A 211 -13.96 -2.56 17.72
CA LYS A 211 -13.54 -3.50 18.78
C LYS A 211 -14.75 -4.26 19.30
N ARG A 212 -14.59 -5.57 19.53
CA ARG A 212 -15.57 -6.46 20.17
C ARG A 212 -14.88 -7.36 21.19
N SER A 213 -15.66 -8.13 21.94
CA SER A 213 -15.17 -9.15 22.87
C SER A 213 -15.82 -10.48 22.58
N ILE A 214 -15.04 -11.56 22.54
CA ILE A 214 -15.51 -12.92 22.25
C ILE A 214 -14.93 -13.91 23.27
N ALA A 215 -15.66 -14.99 23.57
CA ALA A 215 -15.15 -16.05 24.43
C ALA A 215 -14.25 -16.98 23.62
N ILE A 216 -13.01 -17.17 24.07
CA ILE A 216 -12.05 -18.12 23.50
C ILE A 216 -11.52 -18.95 24.67
N GLU A 217 -11.77 -20.27 24.65
CA GLU A 217 -11.35 -21.18 25.72
C GLU A 217 -11.82 -20.70 27.11
N GLY A 218 -13.10 -20.31 27.20
CA GLY A 218 -13.73 -19.81 28.43
C GLY A 218 -13.31 -18.38 28.85
N LYS A 219 -12.32 -17.75 28.19
CA LYS A 219 -11.85 -16.40 28.52
C LYS A 219 -12.37 -15.38 27.52
N ARG A 220 -12.95 -14.27 27.99
CA ARG A 220 -13.31 -13.13 27.14
C ARG A 220 -12.04 -12.42 26.66
N ARG A 221 -11.88 -12.30 25.35
CA ARG A 221 -10.72 -11.67 24.71
C ARG A 221 -11.17 -10.52 23.80
N PRO A 222 -10.48 -9.37 23.81
CA PRO A 222 -10.75 -8.31 22.85
C PRO A 222 -10.32 -8.75 21.44
N ILE A 223 -11.15 -8.41 20.47
CA ILE A 223 -10.92 -8.64 19.05
C ILE A 223 -11.20 -7.35 18.27
N ILE A 224 -10.48 -7.14 17.18
CA ILE A 224 -10.60 -5.98 16.30
C ILE A 224 -11.02 -6.45 14.92
N GLN A 225 -12.01 -5.82 14.30
CA GLN A 225 -12.40 -6.16 12.93
C GLN A 225 -11.25 -5.85 11.97
N PHE A 226 -10.87 -6.85 11.16
CA PHE A 226 -9.68 -6.80 10.33
C PHE A 226 -9.98 -6.08 9.02
N GLY A 227 -9.30 -4.98 8.72
CA GLY A 227 -9.60 -4.16 7.56
C GLY A 227 -8.66 -2.96 7.39
N TRP A 228 -8.76 -2.31 6.23
CA TRP A 228 -7.95 -1.16 5.84
C TRP A 228 -8.79 -0.05 5.22
N PRO A 229 -8.36 1.21 5.38
CA PRO A 229 -8.97 2.30 4.66
C PRO A 229 -8.71 2.20 3.15
N ILE A 230 -9.73 2.54 2.37
CA ILE A 230 -9.66 2.71 0.93
C ILE A 230 -10.07 4.13 0.55
N ALA A 231 -9.51 4.65 -0.54
CA ALA A 231 -9.92 5.92 -1.10
C ALA A 231 -11.42 5.86 -1.45
N ASN A 232 -12.17 6.88 -1.03
CA ASN A 232 -13.62 7.03 -1.25
C ASN A 232 -14.55 5.99 -0.62
N GLY A 233 -14.06 4.83 -0.19
CA GLY A 233 -14.89 3.75 0.37
C GLY A 233 -14.86 3.61 1.90
N GLY A 234 -14.15 4.48 2.62
CA GLY A 234 -14.04 4.37 4.08
C GLY A 234 -13.11 3.23 4.50
N ILE A 235 -13.60 2.29 5.33
CA ILE A 235 -12.84 1.10 5.72
C ILE A 235 -13.38 -0.12 4.98
N TRP A 236 -12.51 -0.78 4.22
CA TRP A 236 -12.76 -2.10 3.67
C TRP A 236 -12.40 -3.16 4.71
N TYR A 237 -13.37 -3.99 5.09
CA TYR A 237 -13.18 -5.08 6.04
C TYR A 237 -12.97 -6.40 5.32
N PHE A 238 -11.94 -7.13 5.74
CA PHE A 238 -11.60 -8.44 5.18
C PHE A 238 -12.65 -9.47 5.57
N LYS A 239 -13.02 -10.30 4.60
CA LYS A 239 -13.99 -11.40 4.74
C LYS A 239 -13.44 -12.63 4.04
N ILE A 240 -13.73 -13.80 4.60
CA ILE A 240 -13.35 -15.09 4.01
C ILE A 240 -14.61 -15.77 3.47
N LYS A 241 -14.57 -16.15 2.19
CA LYS A 241 -15.65 -16.90 1.55
C LYS A 241 -15.71 -18.32 2.12
N ASN A 242 -16.92 -18.81 2.41
CA ASN A 242 -17.14 -20.11 3.05
C ASN A 242 -16.45 -21.26 2.30
N HIS A 243 -16.52 -21.29 0.97
CA HIS A 243 -15.91 -22.38 0.17
C HIS A 243 -14.39 -22.55 0.39
N LYS A 244 -13.68 -21.53 0.89
CA LYS A 244 -12.23 -21.61 1.23
C LYS A 244 -11.96 -22.31 2.56
N ILE A 245 -12.97 -22.42 3.42
CA ILE A 245 -12.88 -22.97 4.78
C ILE A 245 -13.97 -24.01 5.05
N LYS A 246 -14.53 -24.61 3.99
CA LYS A 246 -15.64 -25.58 4.04
C LYS A 246 -15.36 -26.81 4.91
N ASP A 247 -14.08 -27.14 5.13
CA ASP A 247 -13.67 -28.27 5.95
C ASP A 247 -13.79 -27.96 7.45
N ILE A 248 -13.75 -26.67 7.81
CA ILE A 248 -13.83 -26.17 9.20
C ILE A 248 -15.21 -25.58 9.49
N TYR A 249 -15.79 -24.84 8.55
CA TYR A 249 -17.06 -24.14 8.72
C TYR A 249 -18.19 -24.87 8.01
N LYS A 250 -19.25 -25.21 8.76
CA LYS A 250 -20.44 -25.92 8.27
C LYS A 250 -21.72 -25.08 8.29
N GLY A 251 -21.62 -23.79 8.61
CA GLY A 251 -22.76 -22.87 8.62
C GLY A 251 -23.16 -22.41 7.21
N ASP A 252 -24.20 -21.59 7.16
CA ASP A 252 -24.91 -21.19 5.93
C ASP A 252 -24.42 -19.88 5.30
N LYS A 253 -23.59 -19.11 6.01
CA LYS A 253 -23.10 -17.81 5.52
C LYS A 253 -22.22 -18.00 4.29
N LYS A 254 -22.40 -17.14 3.28
CA LYS A 254 -21.56 -17.10 2.08
C LYS A 254 -20.13 -16.63 2.39
N GLU A 255 -20.00 -15.73 3.36
CA GLU A 255 -18.74 -15.13 3.80
C GLU A 255 -18.79 -14.84 5.30
N LEU A 256 -17.62 -14.94 5.95
CA LEU A 256 -17.45 -14.65 7.37
C LEU A 256 -16.60 -13.39 7.55
N GLU A 257 -17.02 -12.55 8.49
CA GLU A 257 -16.22 -11.42 8.95
C GLU A 257 -14.94 -11.91 9.63
N VAL A 258 -13.83 -11.24 9.36
CA VAL A 258 -12.55 -11.54 9.98
C VAL A 258 -12.24 -10.54 11.08
N TYR A 259 -11.82 -11.06 12.22
CA TYR A 259 -11.32 -10.29 13.35
C TYR A 259 -9.94 -10.77 13.75
N ILE A 260 -9.17 -9.91 14.39
CA ILE A 260 -7.81 -10.19 14.85
C ILE A 260 -7.61 -9.83 16.31
N GLN A 261 -6.88 -10.67 17.03
CA GLN A 261 -6.42 -10.38 18.39
C GLN A 261 -5.16 -9.51 18.35
N SER A 262 -5.01 -8.59 19.31
CA SER A 262 -3.79 -7.77 19.44
C SER A 262 -2.51 -8.61 19.60
N HIS A 263 -2.61 -9.82 20.17
CA HIS A 263 -1.50 -10.75 20.26
C HIS A 263 -0.95 -11.16 18.89
N ALA A 264 -1.82 -11.41 17.91
CA ALA A 264 -1.41 -11.78 16.55
C ALA A 264 -0.64 -10.66 15.86
N ILE A 265 -1.10 -9.41 16.02
CA ILE A 265 -0.42 -8.21 15.49
C ILE A 265 0.97 -8.09 16.12
N ARG A 266 1.07 -8.26 17.45
CA ARG A 266 2.36 -8.19 18.14
C ARG A 266 3.33 -9.29 17.69
N ARG A 267 2.84 -10.53 17.55
CA ARG A 267 3.64 -11.66 17.04
C ARG A 267 4.11 -11.44 15.60
N PHE A 268 3.28 -10.81 14.77
CA PHE A 268 3.67 -10.41 13.43
C PHE A 268 4.82 -9.41 13.48
N GLU A 269 4.65 -8.30 14.22
CA GLU A 269 5.67 -7.25 14.34
C GLU A 269 7.00 -7.77 14.93
N GLU A 270 6.94 -8.65 15.95
CA GLU A 270 8.12 -9.29 16.56
C GLU A 270 8.89 -10.13 15.55
N ARG A 271 8.20 -10.98 14.76
CA ARG A 271 8.83 -11.98 13.89
C ARG A 271 9.24 -11.44 12.52
N THR A 272 8.61 -10.36 12.07
CA THR A 272 9.01 -9.73 10.81
C THR A 272 10.11 -8.70 10.98
N ARG A 273 10.53 -8.37 12.21
CA ARG A 273 11.66 -7.47 12.42
C ARG A 273 12.93 -8.10 11.82
N PRO A 274 13.79 -7.33 11.12
CA PRO A 274 13.82 -5.88 10.94
C PRO A 274 13.06 -5.31 9.71
N LEU A 275 12.20 -6.09 9.05
CA LEU A 275 11.42 -5.57 7.91
C LEU A 275 10.63 -4.32 8.28
N SER A 276 10.53 -3.40 7.33
CA SER A 276 9.71 -2.20 7.46
C SER A 276 8.24 -2.61 7.59
N LEU A 277 7.66 -2.36 8.78
CA LEU A 277 6.25 -2.62 9.05
C LEU A 277 5.32 -1.87 8.07
N ILE A 278 5.78 -0.75 7.51
CA ILE A 278 5.06 0.01 6.49
C ILE A 278 4.88 -0.84 5.22
N PHE A 279 5.94 -1.48 4.74
CA PHE A 279 5.89 -2.36 3.57
C PHE A 279 5.18 -3.68 3.88
N CYS A 280 5.39 -4.25 5.06
CA CYS A 280 4.64 -5.41 5.53
C CYS A 280 3.12 -5.18 5.47
N ARG A 281 2.64 -4.01 5.93
CA ARG A 281 1.22 -3.63 5.86
C ARG A 281 0.74 -3.40 4.43
N LEU A 282 1.57 -2.78 3.58
CA LEU A 282 1.26 -2.60 2.17
C LEU A 282 1.01 -3.93 1.47
N PHE A 283 1.95 -4.89 1.60
CA PHE A 283 1.82 -6.21 0.98
C PHE A 283 0.65 -7.00 1.55
N MET A 284 0.42 -6.92 2.86
CA MET A 284 -0.77 -7.52 3.50
C MET A 284 -2.07 -6.97 2.91
N ALA A 285 -2.21 -5.65 2.82
CA ALA A 285 -3.42 -5.03 2.28
C ALA A 285 -3.65 -5.38 0.81
N LYS A 286 -2.58 -5.34 -0.02
CA LYS A 286 -2.66 -5.71 -1.45
C LYS A 286 -3.10 -7.15 -1.64
N LEU A 287 -2.47 -8.08 -0.92
CA LEU A 287 -2.77 -9.50 -1.00
C LEU A 287 -4.24 -9.77 -0.67
N LEU A 288 -4.70 -9.29 0.49
CA LEU A 288 -6.03 -9.60 0.99
C LEU A 288 -7.15 -8.92 0.19
N ARG A 289 -6.90 -7.75 -0.41
CA ARG A 289 -7.86 -7.07 -1.29
C ARG A 289 -8.06 -7.83 -2.60
N ASN A 290 -6.96 -8.29 -3.19
CA ASN A 290 -6.99 -8.91 -4.52
C ASN A 290 -7.33 -10.39 -4.44
N TYR A 291 -7.09 -11.03 -3.30
CA TYR A 291 -7.21 -12.46 -3.14
C TYR A 291 -7.88 -12.82 -1.82
N SER A 292 -8.94 -13.63 -1.88
CA SER A 292 -9.52 -14.30 -0.70
C SER A 292 -8.68 -15.55 -0.38
N ILE A 293 -7.44 -15.35 0.06
CA ILE A 293 -6.51 -16.44 0.37
C ILE A 293 -6.74 -16.91 1.80
N ALA A 294 -7.20 -18.15 1.91
CA ALA A 294 -7.22 -18.91 3.14
C ALA A 294 -7.02 -20.36 2.76
N GLU A 295 -6.19 -21.05 3.53
CA GLU A 295 -5.85 -22.45 3.36
C GLU A 295 -6.23 -23.19 4.64
N VAL A 296 -6.64 -24.45 4.52
CA VAL A 296 -6.89 -25.31 5.68
C VAL A 296 -5.72 -26.26 5.82
N PHE A 297 -5.02 -26.20 6.95
CA PHE A 297 -3.92 -27.11 7.27
C PHE A 297 -4.07 -27.60 8.70
N ARG A 298 -4.10 -28.94 8.88
CA ARG A 298 -4.24 -29.60 10.19
C ARG A 298 -5.37 -29.01 11.05
N GLY A 299 -6.55 -28.80 10.43
CA GLY A 299 -7.73 -28.27 11.09
C GLY A 299 -7.68 -26.78 11.46
N LYS A 300 -6.69 -26.03 10.96
CA LYS A 300 -6.53 -24.58 11.20
C LYS A 300 -6.70 -23.80 9.90
N ILE A 301 -7.26 -22.60 10.01
CA ILE A 301 -7.30 -21.65 8.90
C ILE A 301 -5.97 -20.90 8.89
N LEU A 302 -5.24 -20.99 7.79
CA LEU A 302 -4.00 -20.25 7.55
C LEU A 302 -4.25 -19.16 6.51
N ILE A 303 -3.90 -17.92 6.85
CA ILE A 303 -3.94 -16.78 5.93
C ILE A 303 -2.49 -16.42 5.65
N PRO A 304 -1.96 -16.70 4.45
CA PRO A 304 -0.55 -16.48 4.16
C PRO A 304 -0.24 -14.99 4.12
N GLN A 305 0.99 -14.67 4.51
CA GLN A 305 1.53 -13.33 4.54
C GLN A 305 2.82 -13.28 3.75
N TYR A 306 2.97 -12.23 2.95
CA TYR A 306 4.09 -12.04 2.04
C TYR A 306 4.81 -10.71 2.30
N TYR A 307 6.08 -10.65 1.89
CA TYR A 307 6.85 -9.44 1.70
C TYR A 307 7.35 -9.43 0.26
N GLY A 308 6.80 -8.57 -0.58
CA GLY A 308 6.92 -8.72 -2.03
C GLY A 308 6.25 -10.02 -2.48
N ASP A 309 7.00 -10.87 -3.17
CA ASP A 309 6.62 -12.21 -3.61
C ASP A 309 7.10 -13.33 -2.66
N ILE A 310 7.83 -12.98 -1.59
CA ILE A 310 8.36 -13.94 -0.62
C ILE A 310 7.35 -14.19 0.49
N LYS A 311 6.95 -15.44 0.69
CA LYS A 311 6.07 -15.82 1.80
C LYS A 311 6.88 -15.80 3.10
N ILE A 312 6.39 -15.07 4.11
CA ILE A 312 7.09 -14.90 5.39
C ILE A 312 6.39 -15.60 6.56
N GLY A 313 5.15 -16.07 6.37
CA GLY A 313 4.44 -16.80 7.40
C GLY A 313 2.93 -16.75 7.23
N TYR A 314 2.22 -17.04 8.32
CA TYR A 314 0.76 -17.19 8.31
C TYR A 314 0.13 -16.57 9.54
N PHE A 315 -0.98 -15.88 9.33
CA PHE A 315 -1.95 -15.65 10.39
C PHE A 315 -2.78 -16.92 10.61
N VAL A 316 -2.81 -17.39 11.84
CA VAL A 316 -3.58 -18.59 12.22
C VAL A 316 -4.92 -18.14 12.78
N ALA A 317 -6.00 -18.68 12.21
CA ALA A 317 -7.35 -18.36 12.61
C ALA A 317 -8.20 -19.60 12.89
N ALA A 318 -9.29 -19.37 13.61
CA ALA A 318 -10.33 -20.35 13.90
C ALA A 318 -11.71 -19.71 13.71
N VAL A 319 -12.72 -20.53 13.46
CA VAL A 319 -14.11 -20.07 13.44
C VAL A 319 -14.68 -20.12 14.85
N ILE A 320 -15.18 -18.98 15.35
CA ILE A 320 -15.78 -18.85 16.68
C ILE A 320 -16.99 -17.91 16.55
N ASP A 321 -18.16 -18.35 17.03
CA ASP A 321 -19.43 -17.60 16.96
C ASP A 321 -19.70 -16.99 15.58
N GLU A 322 -19.63 -17.83 14.52
CA GLU A 322 -19.89 -17.41 13.14
C GLU A 322 -18.97 -16.28 12.64
N LYS A 323 -17.72 -16.24 13.12
CA LYS A 323 -16.67 -15.27 12.73
C LYS A 323 -15.32 -15.98 12.61
N VAL A 324 -14.45 -15.49 11.74
CA VAL A 324 -13.06 -15.95 11.69
C VAL A 324 -12.22 -15.07 12.62
N ILE A 325 -11.57 -15.69 13.61
CA ILE A 325 -10.75 -15.00 14.60
C ILE A 325 -9.28 -15.38 14.39
N ILE A 326 -8.47 -14.42 13.96
CA ILE A 326 -7.01 -14.53 13.88
C ILE A 326 -6.44 -14.46 15.31
N LYS A 327 -5.85 -15.57 15.77
CA LYS A 327 -5.35 -15.75 17.14
C LYS A 327 -3.87 -15.40 17.29
N THR A 328 -3.06 -15.73 16.29
CA THR A 328 -1.60 -15.53 16.32
C THR A 328 -1.02 -15.39 14.91
N PHE A 329 0.25 -15.02 14.84
CA PHE A 329 1.07 -15.09 13.64
C PHE A 329 2.19 -16.12 13.86
N LEU A 330 2.36 -17.03 12.89
CA LEU A 330 3.45 -18.00 12.84
C LEU A 330 4.39 -17.61 11.70
N PHE A 331 5.69 -17.57 12.00
CA PHE A 331 6.70 -17.47 10.95
C PHE A 331 6.77 -18.78 10.16
N ILE A 332 7.22 -18.69 8.90
CA ILE A 332 7.09 -19.77 7.92
C ILE A 332 7.78 -21.08 8.32
N THR A 333 8.83 -21.03 9.14
CA THR A 333 9.57 -22.21 9.66
C THR A 333 8.90 -22.91 10.84
N HIS A 334 7.83 -22.35 11.40
CA HIS A 334 7.18 -22.95 12.57
C HIS A 334 6.48 -24.26 12.19
N GLN A 335 6.70 -25.37 12.91
CA GLN A 335 6.14 -26.72 12.62
C GLN A 335 4.61 -26.86 12.39
N SER A 336 3.84 -25.79 12.63
CA SER A 336 2.39 -25.74 12.38
C SER A 336 2.03 -25.06 11.06
N THR A 337 3.02 -24.64 10.29
CA THR A 337 2.89 -24.22 8.90
C THR A 337 3.21 -25.42 7.99
N PRO A 338 2.73 -25.43 6.73
CA PRO A 338 3.09 -26.47 5.77
C PRO A 338 4.61 -26.57 5.57
N GLU A 339 5.27 -25.43 5.36
CA GLU A 339 6.70 -25.34 5.11
C GLU A 339 7.54 -25.74 6.34
N GLY A 340 7.16 -25.28 7.53
CA GLY A 340 7.85 -25.64 8.78
C GLY A 340 7.72 -27.12 9.11
N HIS A 341 6.58 -27.74 8.77
CA HIS A 341 6.43 -29.19 8.91
C HIS A 341 7.31 -29.98 7.93
N LEU A 342 7.45 -29.49 6.69
CA LEU A 342 8.39 -30.08 5.72
C LEU A 342 9.83 -29.91 6.19
N LEU A 343 10.21 -28.72 6.67
CA LEU A 343 11.53 -28.45 7.23
C LEU A 343 11.87 -29.43 8.35
N GLU A 344 10.97 -29.63 9.32
CA GLU A 344 11.14 -30.62 10.39
C GLU A 344 11.34 -32.03 9.84
N LYS A 345 10.56 -32.44 8.82
CA LYS A 345 10.67 -33.77 8.22
C LYS A 345 12.02 -34.01 7.54
N VAL A 346 12.55 -33.02 6.80
CA VAL A 346 13.79 -33.18 6.01
C VAL A 346 15.06 -32.93 6.84
N SER A 347 14.99 -32.04 7.83
CA SER A 347 16.15 -31.68 8.66
C SER A 347 16.18 -32.40 10.01
N GLY A 348 15.01 -32.77 10.53
CA GLY A 348 14.84 -33.20 11.92
C GLY A 348 14.85 -32.05 12.93
N LEU A 349 14.93 -30.78 12.49
CA LEU A 349 14.88 -29.63 13.39
C LEU A 349 13.47 -29.48 13.96
N GLY A 350 13.33 -29.79 15.23
CA GLY A 350 12.08 -29.62 15.97
C GLY A 350 11.90 -28.21 16.50
N LYS A 351 10.80 -27.98 17.21
CA LYS A 351 10.46 -26.66 17.80
C LYS A 351 11.58 -26.04 18.65
N LYS A 352 12.28 -26.85 19.44
CA LYS A 352 13.35 -26.36 20.33
C LYS A 352 14.53 -25.85 19.51
N ASP A 353 14.86 -26.57 18.44
CA ASP A 353 15.98 -26.25 17.56
C ASP A 353 15.69 -25.00 16.75
N ILE A 354 14.47 -24.86 16.22
CA ILE A 354 14.01 -23.63 15.56
C ILE A 354 14.16 -22.40 16.48
N SER A 355 13.85 -22.55 17.77
CA SER A 355 14.04 -21.47 18.74
C SER A 355 15.50 -21.23 19.09
N TYR A 356 16.31 -22.29 19.18
CA TYR A 356 17.73 -22.22 19.49
C TYR A 356 18.50 -21.49 18.38
N TRP A 357 18.30 -21.91 17.13
CA TRP A 357 18.87 -21.30 15.93
C TRP A 357 18.17 -20.00 15.48
N ARG A 358 17.14 -19.56 16.22
CA ARG A 358 16.35 -18.34 15.97
C ARG A 358 15.67 -18.30 14.60
N PHE A 359 15.41 -19.45 13.99
CA PHE A 359 14.73 -19.56 12.70
C PHE A 359 13.25 -19.12 12.77
N ASP A 360 12.74 -18.69 13.92
CA ASP A 360 11.36 -18.24 14.11
C ASP A 360 11.12 -16.75 13.76
N SER A 361 12.09 -16.08 13.14
CA SER A 361 12.01 -14.68 12.72
C SER A 361 12.76 -14.40 11.42
N VAL A 362 12.43 -13.29 10.75
CA VAL A 362 13.11 -12.83 9.53
C VAL A 362 14.58 -12.51 9.78
N SER A 363 14.92 -12.03 10.99
CA SER A 363 16.27 -11.55 11.30
C SER A 363 17.39 -12.56 11.00
N SER A 364 17.11 -13.86 11.11
CA SER A 364 18.06 -14.93 10.83
C SER A 364 18.36 -15.16 9.35
N PHE A 365 17.55 -14.60 8.44
CA PHE A 365 17.66 -14.85 6.99
C PHE A 365 18.20 -13.65 6.21
N LEU A 366 18.61 -12.58 6.91
CA LEU A 366 19.03 -11.34 6.27
C LEU A 366 20.54 -11.22 6.08
N SER A 367 21.35 -11.87 6.91
CA SER A 367 22.81 -11.88 6.80
C SER A 367 23.33 -13.21 6.30
N ASN A 368 24.43 -13.14 5.55
CA ASN A 368 25.28 -14.26 5.17
C ASN A 368 24.48 -15.48 4.71
N PRO A 369 23.82 -15.43 3.53
CA PRO A 369 23.15 -16.60 3.01
C PRO A 369 24.13 -17.77 2.95
N PRO A 370 23.68 -19.00 3.22
CA PRO A 370 24.54 -20.18 3.16
C PRO A 370 25.08 -20.36 1.73
N GLU A 371 26.21 -21.05 1.59
CA GLU A 371 26.79 -21.34 0.28
C GLU A 371 25.79 -22.10 -0.62
N GLU A 372 25.86 -21.89 -1.93
CA GLU A 372 24.82 -22.38 -2.86
C GLU A 372 24.72 -23.91 -2.87
N ASP A 373 25.83 -24.61 -2.64
CA ASP A 373 25.90 -26.08 -2.63
C ASP A 373 25.76 -26.70 -1.22
N SER A 374 25.55 -25.87 -0.19
CA SER A 374 25.47 -26.28 1.21
C SER A 374 24.25 -27.17 1.50
N LEU A 375 24.34 -28.03 2.51
CA LEU A 375 23.26 -28.92 2.93
C LEU A 375 22.01 -28.13 3.34
N ILE A 376 22.18 -27.05 4.09
CA ILE A 376 21.09 -26.22 4.60
C ILE A 376 20.35 -25.52 3.46
N LYS A 377 21.06 -25.06 2.42
CA LYS A 377 20.43 -24.45 1.24
C LYS A 377 19.50 -25.45 0.55
N ARG A 378 19.95 -26.70 0.37
CA ARG A 378 19.13 -27.78 -0.22
C ARG A 378 17.93 -28.12 0.65
N ILE A 379 18.11 -28.25 1.96
CA ILE A 379 17.04 -28.46 2.94
C ILE A 379 15.97 -27.36 2.85
N MET A 380 16.40 -26.10 2.79
CA MET A 380 15.50 -24.94 2.71
C MET A 380 14.77 -24.89 1.37
N GLN A 381 15.43 -25.27 0.26
CA GLN A 381 14.80 -25.41 -1.06
C GLN A 381 13.74 -26.51 -1.06
N GLU A 382 14.04 -27.68 -0.49
CA GLU A 382 13.10 -28.79 -0.38
C GLU A 382 11.88 -28.43 0.49
N ALA A 383 12.09 -27.65 1.55
CA ALA A 383 11.01 -27.12 2.38
C ALA A 383 10.27 -25.92 1.76
N GLY A 384 10.73 -25.38 0.62
CA GLY A 384 10.11 -24.27 -0.10
C GLY A 384 10.30 -22.89 0.54
N ILE A 385 11.38 -22.68 1.30
CA ILE A 385 11.65 -21.47 2.09
C ILE A 385 13.00 -20.82 1.79
N ASP A 386 13.74 -21.31 0.80
CA ASP A 386 15.03 -20.76 0.35
C ASP A 386 14.96 -19.29 -0.06
N LYS A 387 13.83 -18.85 -0.63
CA LYS A 387 13.58 -17.45 -0.98
C LYS A 387 13.66 -16.48 0.20
N LEU A 388 13.62 -16.96 1.45
CA LEU A 388 13.85 -16.08 2.61
C LEU A 388 15.23 -15.41 2.55
N PHE A 389 16.23 -16.06 1.95
CA PHE A 389 17.58 -15.49 1.76
C PHE A 389 17.61 -14.31 0.78
N ASP A 390 16.57 -14.15 -0.05
CA ASP A 390 16.45 -13.00 -0.95
C ASP A 390 15.88 -11.75 -0.25
N LEU A 391 15.38 -11.88 0.99
CA LEU A 391 14.85 -10.73 1.74
C LEU A 391 15.90 -9.64 1.96
N GLY A 392 17.17 -10.01 2.14
CA GLY A 392 18.28 -9.06 2.27
C GLY A 392 18.44 -8.18 1.02
N LYS A 393 18.26 -8.74 -0.19
CA LYS A 393 18.33 -8.00 -1.46
C LYS A 393 17.20 -6.97 -1.60
N LEU A 394 16.06 -7.22 -0.94
CA LEU A 394 14.91 -6.32 -0.95
C LEU A 394 15.01 -5.21 0.12
N MET A 395 15.97 -5.31 1.05
CA MET A 395 16.20 -4.32 2.08
C MET A 395 17.36 -3.41 1.67
N GLU A 396 17.06 -2.17 1.27
CA GLU A 396 18.06 -1.10 1.09
C GLU A 396 18.58 -0.61 2.47
N SER A 397 19.16 -1.49 3.30
CA SER A 397 19.66 -1.09 4.62
C SER A 397 20.89 -1.84 5.09
N ASP A 398 21.92 -1.09 5.51
CA ASP A 398 23.17 -1.54 6.17
C ASP A 398 22.96 -2.09 7.61
N THR A 399 21.77 -2.57 7.95
CA THR A 399 21.56 -3.16 9.28
C THR A 399 22.26 -4.50 9.34
N ASN A 400 23.28 -4.62 10.18
CA ASN A 400 23.94 -5.87 10.54
C ASN A 400 22.94 -6.77 11.29
N PRO A 401 22.30 -7.76 10.64
CA PRO A 401 21.43 -8.72 11.31
C PRO A 401 22.28 -9.75 12.06
N ASN A 402 21.67 -10.56 12.93
CA ASN A 402 22.37 -11.60 13.66
C ASN A 402 23.02 -12.58 12.66
N ASP A 403 24.32 -12.80 12.77
CA ASP A 403 25.01 -13.83 12.01
C ASP A 403 24.64 -15.21 12.56
N VAL A 404 23.76 -15.90 11.84
CA VAL A 404 23.62 -17.35 12.00
C VAL A 404 24.85 -17.97 11.36
N ASP A 405 25.57 -18.79 12.13
CA ASP A 405 26.64 -19.63 11.58
C ASP A 405 25.99 -20.86 10.92
N TRP A 406 25.80 -20.78 9.60
CA TRP A 406 25.17 -21.86 8.84
C TRP A 406 25.99 -23.15 8.84
N ALA A 407 27.33 -23.07 8.95
CA ALA A 407 28.17 -24.25 9.03
C ALA A 407 27.96 -24.99 10.36
N GLU A 408 27.79 -24.26 11.46
CA GLU A 408 27.45 -24.85 12.77
C GLU A 408 26.08 -25.54 12.75
N VAL A 409 25.09 -24.93 12.09
CA VAL A 409 23.76 -25.52 11.90
C VAL A 409 23.86 -26.82 11.10
N GLU A 410 24.65 -26.85 10.03
CA GLU A 410 24.84 -28.03 9.20
C GLU A 410 25.47 -29.18 9.98
N ALA A 411 26.57 -28.90 10.70
CA ALA A 411 27.22 -29.88 11.55
C ALA A 411 26.25 -30.47 12.59
N TYR A 412 25.39 -29.63 13.18
CA TYR A 412 24.35 -30.10 14.11
C TYR A 412 23.35 -31.06 13.45
N ILE A 413 22.88 -30.73 12.23
CA ILE A 413 21.95 -31.59 11.48
C ILE A 413 22.61 -32.91 11.09
N GLU A 414 23.87 -32.87 10.63
CA GLU A 414 24.62 -34.05 10.23
C GLU A 414 24.86 -35.00 11.40
N ASN A 415 25.36 -34.48 12.53
CA ASN A 415 25.53 -35.26 13.76
C ASN A 415 24.21 -35.92 14.19
N GLY A 416 23.10 -35.17 14.18
CA GLY A 416 21.79 -35.71 14.51
C GLY A 416 21.25 -36.72 13.49
N ARG A 417 21.75 -36.76 12.26
CA ARG A 417 21.43 -37.81 11.28
C ARG A 417 22.27 -39.07 11.51
N GLU A 418 23.56 -38.91 11.81
CA GLU A 418 24.46 -40.02 12.13
C GLU A 418 24.01 -40.79 13.38
N GLU A 419 23.62 -40.08 14.44
CA GLU A 419 23.08 -40.69 15.66
C GLU A 419 21.80 -41.50 15.37
N ARG A 420 20.93 -41.03 14.47
CA ARG A 420 19.69 -41.73 14.08
C ARG A 420 19.95 -42.99 13.26
N LEU A 421 21.00 -43.00 12.43
CA LEU A 421 21.42 -44.18 11.67
C LEU A 421 22.05 -45.27 12.55
N GLN A 422 22.48 -44.94 13.77
CA GLN A 422 23.04 -45.89 14.74
C GLN A 422 21.98 -46.56 15.64
N ILE A 423 20.73 -46.07 15.62
CA ILE A 423 19.62 -46.68 16.36
C ILE A 423 18.94 -47.72 15.45
N PRO A 424 18.86 -49.01 15.84
CA PRO A 424 18.14 -50.03 15.05
C PRO A 424 16.68 -49.60 14.83
N GLU A 425 16.15 -49.76 13.60
CA GLU A 425 14.81 -49.28 13.19
C GLU A 425 13.69 -49.65 14.19
N GLU A 426 13.76 -50.85 14.79
CA GLU A 426 12.78 -51.35 15.77
C GLU A 426 12.68 -50.49 17.04
N LYS A 427 13.74 -49.77 17.41
CA LYS A 427 13.77 -48.93 18.63
C LYS A 427 13.32 -47.49 18.39
N TYR A 428 13.40 -47.02 17.14
CA TYR A 428 13.07 -45.65 16.79
C TYR A 428 11.55 -45.40 16.78
N GLU A 429 10.76 -46.40 16.39
CA GLU A 429 9.29 -46.33 16.44
C GLU A 429 8.73 -46.36 17.88
N GLU A 430 9.42 -46.98 18.84
CA GLU A 430 8.99 -47.02 20.25
C GLU A 430 9.33 -45.74 21.04
N GLU A 431 10.40 -45.02 20.71
CA GLU A 431 10.83 -43.83 21.46
C GLU A 431 10.23 -42.51 20.95
N TYR A 432 9.80 -42.42 19.68
CA TYR A 432 9.51 -41.13 19.03
C TYR A 432 8.16 -41.04 18.26
N CYS A 433 7.33 -42.08 18.25
CA CYS A 433 5.93 -42.05 17.80
C CYS A 433 4.96 -42.14 19.00
#